data_AF-A0A2S6TCA8-F1
#
_entry.id   AF-A0A2S6TCA8-F1
#
_cell.length_a   1.000
_cell.length_b   1.000
_cell.length_c   1.000
_cell.angle_alpha   90.00
_cell.angle_beta   90.00
_cell.angle_gamma   90.00
#
_symmetry.space_group_name_H-M   'P 1'
#
loop_
_entity.id
_entity.type
_entity.pdbx_description
1 polymer ?
#
loop_
_entity_poly.entity_id
_entity_poly.type
_entity_poly.pdbx_seq_one_letter_code
_entity_poly.pdbx_strand_id
1 'polypeptide(L)' 'MTPPDRARLKARNLELFQRLEDLKEIALDCLGGSAPKELPPFGGGTASEGEVLVAPERISRNSPCPCGSGRKYKHCHGAM' A
#
# COMPACT_ATOMS: atom_id res chain seq x y z
N MET A 1 29.75 11.92 -22.38
CA MET A 1 28.52 11.55 -23.11
C MET A 1 28.46 12.36 -24.38
N THR A 2 28.47 11.70 -25.54
CA THR A 2 28.39 12.41 -26.82
C THR A 2 26.96 12.87 -27.08
N PRO A 3 26.74 13.92 -27.90
CA PRO A 3 25.40 14.36 -28.29
C PRO A 3 24.45 13.23 -28.77
N PRO A 4 24.89 12.24 -29.58
CA PRO A 4 24.04 11.12 -29.98
C PRO A 4 23.72 10.17 -28.81
N ASP A 5 24.61 9.99 -27.83
CA ASP A 5 24.30 9.21 -26.61
C ASP A 5 23.19 9.86 -25.79
N ARG A 6 23.21 11.19 -25.68
CA ARG A 6 22.15 11.95 -24.98
C ARG A 6 20.82 11.84 -25.73
N ALA A 7 20.84 11.90 -27.06
CA ALA A 7 19.64 11.73 -27.88
C ALA A 7 19.05 10.32 -27.71
N ARG A 8 19.89 9.28 -27.72
CA ARG A 8 19.49 7.89 -27.51
C ARG A 8 18.88 7.65 -26.11
N LEU A 9 19.48 8.23 -25.07
CA LEU A 9 18.93 8.15 -23.72
C LEU A 9 17.60 8.88 -23.61
N LYS A 10 17.47 10.07 -24.22
CA LYS A 10 16.20 10.80 -24.27
C LYS A 10 15.10 10.00 -24.98
N ALA A 11 15.42 9.38 -26.12
CA ALA A 11 14.47 8.54 -26.85
C ALA A 11 14.01 7.35 -26.00
N ARG A 12 14.94 6.67 -25.33
CA ARG A 12 14.63 5.54 -24.44
C ARG A 12 13.82 5.97 -23.22
N ASN A 13 14.13 7.13 -22.64
CA ASN A 13 13.35 7.68 -21.53
C ASN A 13 11.94 8.06 -21.97
N LEU A 14 11.77 8.65 -23.16
CA LEU A 14 10.47 8.96 -23.74
C LEU A 14 9.64 7.69 -23.99
N GLU A 15 10.25 6.66 -24.57
CA GLU A 15 9.62 5.35 -24.78
C GLU A 15 9.17 4.72 -23.45
N LEU A 16 9.97 4.86 -22.38
CA LEU A 16 9.58 4.41 -21.05
C LEU A 16 8.38 5.17 -20.50
N PHE A 17 8.34 6.49 -20.66
CA PHE A 17 7.18 7.29 -20.24
C PHE A 17 5.93 6.86 -20.99
N GLN A 18 6.02 6.68 -22.31
CA GLN A 18 4.90 6.25 -23.13
C GLN A 18 4.39 4.86 -22.73
N ARG A 19 5.28 3.91 -22.43
CA ARG A 19 4.91 2.59 -21.90
C ARG A 19 4.19 2.66 -20.55
N LEU A 20 4.58 3.59 -19.68
CA LEU A 20 3.91 3.76 -18.38
C LEU A 20 2.49 4.31 -18.55
N GLU A 21 2.30 5.21 -19.51
CA GLU A 21 0.98 5.73 -19.88
C GLU A 21 0.11 4.61 -20.47
N ASP A 22 0.63 3.81 -21.41
CA ASP A 22 -0.09 2.67 -21.99
C ASP A 22 -0.50 1.64 -20.91
N LEU A 23 0.40 1.32 -19.98
CA LEU A 23 0.11 0.41 -18.86
C LEU A 23 -0.97 0.96 -17.93
N LYS A 24 -1.03 2.29 -17.74
CA LYS A 24 -2.07 2.93 -16.94
C LYS A 24 -3.43 2.84 -17.62
N GLU A 25 -3.49 3.04 -18.92
CA GLU A 25 -4.72 2.88 -19.70
C GLU A 25 -5.17 1.41 -19.68
N ILE A 26 -4.27 0.45 -19.90
CA ILE A 26 -4.57 -0.98 -19.78
C ILE A 26 -5.11 -1.31 -18.38
N ALA A 27 -4.51 -0.79 -17.33
CA ALA A 27 -4.98 -0.99 -15.96
C ALA A 27 -6.39 -0.41 -15.76
N LEU A 28 -6.68 0.77 -16.33
CA LEU A 28 -8.00 1.40 -16.24
C LEU A 28 -9.08 0.61 -16.97
N ASP A 29 -8.73 0.04 -18.13
CA ASP A 29 -9.62 -0.83 -18.91
C ASP A 29 -9.85 -2.18 -18.24
N CYS A 30 -8.79 -2.83 -17.72
CA CYS A 30 -8.90 -4.09 -17.00
C CYS A 30 -9.66 -3.97 -15.68
N LEU A 31 -9.57 -2.80 -15.02
CA LEU A 31 -10.25 -2.56 -13.74
C LEU A 31 -11.65 -1.95 -13.90
N GLY A 32 -12.11 -1.69 -15.13
CA GLY A 32 -13.47 -1.23 -15.43
C GLY A 32 -13.84 0.05 -14.69
N GLY A 33 -13.46 1.21 -15.25
CA GLY A 33 -13.66 2.53 -14.66
C GLY A 33 -15.02 2.74 -13.94
N SER A 34 -14.97 2.77 -12.61
CA SER A 34 -15.63 3.74 -11.74
C SER A 34 -15.17 3.45 -10.31
N ALA A 35 -14.45 4.40 -9.72
CA ALA A 35 -14.08 4.31 -8.31
C ALA A 35 -15.37 4.13 -7.48
N PRO A 36 -15.47 3.10 -6.61
CA PRO A 36 -16.58 3.06 -5.66
C PRO A 36 -16.47 4.32 -4.81
N LYS A 37 -17.56 5.10 -4.78
CA LYS A 37 -17.65 6.36 -4.03
C LYS A 37 -17.66 6.15 -2.51
N GLU A 38 -17.61 4.90 -2.06
CA GLU A 38 -17.51 4.54 -0.66
C GLU A 38 -16.46 3.45 -0.49
N LEU A 39 -15.42 3.73 0.29
CA LEU A 39 -14.44 2.73 0.68
C LEU A 39 -15.11 1.73 1.65
N PRO A 40 -14.92 0.41 1.47
CA PRO A 40 -15.37 -0.57 2.45
C PRO A 40 -14.54 -0.48 3.75
N PRO A 41 -15.11 -0.80 4.92
CA PRO A 41 -14.34 -0.87 6.15
C PRO A 41 -13.35 -2.04 6.04
N PHE A 42 -12.06 -1.74 6.15
CA PHE A 42 -11.01 -2.76 6.27
C PHE A 42 -11.26 -3.63 7.52
N GLY A 43 -11.82 -4.82 7.31
CA GLY A 43 -11.90 -5.89 8.31
C GLY A 43 -11.01 -7.04 7.89
N GLY A 44 -9.79 -7.09 8.43
CA GLY A 44 -8.82 -8.16 8.14
C GLY A 44 -8.65 -9.08 9.34
N GLY A 45 -9.02 -10.36 9.16
CA GLY A 45 -8.50 -11.50 9.92
C GLY A 45 -9.55 -12.35 10.65
N THR A 46 -10.05 -13.40 10.00
CA THR A 46 -10.59 -14.57 10.67
C THR A 46 -9.41 -15.49 11.05
N ALA A 47 -9.25 -15.81 12.33
CA ALA A 47 -8.43 -16.91 12.79
C ALA A 47 -9.24 -17.71 13.82
N SER A 48 -9.42 -18.98 13.48
CA SER A 48 -10.30 -19.97 14.08
C SER A 48 -9.99 -20.26 15.54
N GLU A 49 -11.03 -20.67 16.26
CA GLU A 49 -10.99 -21.29 17.59
C GLU A 49 -9.81 -22.27 17.76
N GLY A 50 -8.98 -21.96 18.74
CA GLY A 50 -8.02 -22.86 19.35
C GLY A 50 -7.67 -22.24 20.70
N GLU A 51 -8.11 -22.85 21.78
CA GLU A 51 -7.80 -22.39 23.14
C GLU A 51 -6.29 -22.57 23.38
N VAL A 52 -5.52 -21.56 23.00
CA VAL A 52 -4.10 -21.43 23.27
C VAL A 52 -3.99 -20.57 24.52
N LEU A 53 -3.39 -21.13 25.57
CA LEU A 53 -3.01 -20.41 26.78
C LEU A 53 -2.33 -19.09 26.37
N VAL A 54 -3.05 -17.98 26.52
CA VAL A 54 -2.63 -16.67 26.04
C VAL A 54 -1.48 -16.20 26.92
N ALA A 55 -0.25 -16.51 26.51
CA ALA A 55 0.89 -15.68 26.88
C ALA A 55 0.48 -14.23 26.57
N PRO A 56 0.68 -13.25 27.46
CA PRO A 56 0.25 -11.88 27.21
C PRO A 56 0.87 -11.44 25.90
N GLU A 57 0.03 -11.39 24.87
CA GLU A 57 0.46 -11.19 23.51
C GLU A 57 1.11 -9.82 23.48
N ARG A 58 2.43 -9.77 23.27
CA ARG A 58 3.14 -8.50 23.27
C ARG A 58 2.55 -7.66 22.15
N ILE A 59 1.80 -6.63 22.51
CA ILE A 59 1.12 -5.74 21.56
C ILE A 59 2.15 -5.24 20.55
N SER A 60 1.94 -5.56 19.29
CA SER A 60 2.81 -5.09 18.21
C SER A 60 2.81 -3.57 18.16
N ARG A 61 4.00 -2.96 18.04
CA ARG A 61 4.18 -1.51 17.96
C ARG A 61 3.40 -0.85 16.82
N ASN A 62 3.07 -1.59 15.76
CA ASN A 62 2.36 -1.06 14.60
C ASN A 62 0.83 -1.30 14.64
N SER A 63 0.32 -2.07 15.61
CA SER A 63 -1.11 -2.35 15.79
C SER A 63 -1.91 -1.09 16.20
N PRO A 64 -3.24 -1.06 16.00
CA PRO A 64 -4.08 -0.01 16.55
C PRO A 64 -3.94 0.07 18.08
N CYS A 65 -3.94 1.28 18.62
CA CYS A 65 -3.78 1.48 20.05
C CYS A 65 -5.06 1.09 20.80
N PRO A 66 -4.97 0.30 21.90
CA PRO A 66 -6.15 -0.20 22.63
C PRO A 66 -6.98 0.90 23.31
N CYS A 67 -6.48 2.14 23.38
CA CYS A 67 -7.25 3.28 23.88
C CYS A 67 -8.29 3.84 22.88
N GLY A 68 -8.39 3.29 21.66
CA GLY A 68 -9.37 3.75 20.67
C GLY A 68 -9.02 5.07 19.97
N SER A 69 -7.81 5.61 20.14
CA SER A 69 -7.40 6.88 19.53
C SER A 69 -7.26 6.87 17.99
N GLY A 70 -7.41 5.71 17.34
CA GLY A 70 -7.15 5.53 15.91
C GLY A 70 -5.66 5.61 15.52
N ARG A 71 -4.76 5.85 16.48
CA ARG A 71 -3.30 5.89 16.28
C ARG A 71 -2.68 4.51 16.45
N LYS A 72 -1.55 4.27 15.79
CA LYS A 72 -0.71 3.09 16.01
C LYS A 72 -0.15 3.09 17.45
N TYR A 73 0.02 1.92 18.06
CA TYR A 73 0.53 1.77 19.43
C TYR A 73 1.83 2.56 19.66
N LYS A 74 2.80 2.48 18.73
CA LYS A 74 4.06 3.26 18.76
C LYS A 74 3.92 4.77 18.76
N HIS A 75 2.77 5.30 18.35
CA HIS A 75 2.50 6.73 18.31
C HIS A 75 1.55 7.17 19.44
N CYS A 76 1.25 6.29 20.39
CA CYS A 76 0.32 6.57 21.48
C CYS A 76 0.84 5.96 22.79
N HIS A 77 0.26 4.89 23.30
CA HIS A 77 0.66 4.29 24.59
C HIS A 77 2.01 3.56 24.53
N GLY A 78 2.52 3.27 23.34
CA GLY A 78 3.86 2.76 23.09
C GLY A 78 4.83 3.84 22.60
N ALA A 79 4.49 5.12 22.74
CA ALA A 79 5.39 6.24 22.49
C ALA A 79 6.34 6.39 23.69
N MET A 80 7.43 5.62 23.62
CA MET A 80 8.64 5.79 24.41
C MET A 80 9.80 6.09 23.47
#